data_AF-A0A8S4QLQ2-F1
#
_entry.id   AF-A0A8S4QLQ2-F1
#
_cell.length_a   1.000
_cell.length_b   1.000
_cell.length_c   1.000
_cell.angle_alpha   90.00
_cell.angle_beta   90.00
_cell.angle_gamma   90.00
#
_symmetry.space_group_name_H-M   'P 1'
#
loop_
_entity.id
_entity.type
_entity.pdbx_description
1 polymer ?
#
loop_
_entity_poly.entity_id
_entity_poly.type
_entity_poly.pdbx_seq_one_letter_code
_entity_poly.pdbx_strand_id
1 'polypeptide(L)' 'MNLIAKLPVVAATIYRNTYRDGKGIGAIDDSKDWSANYCTMLGFDDPQFTELMRLYLTIH' A
#
# COMPACT_ATOMS: atom_id res chain seq x y z
N MET A 1 15.99 3.53 -9.07
CA MET A 1 14.54 3.48 -8.80
C MET A 1 14.23 2.95 -7.37
N ASN A 2 14.97 3.38 -6.34
CA ASN A 2 14.84 2.77 -5.00
C ASN A 2 13.87 3.50 -4.08
N LEU A 3 13.72 4.81 -4.23
CA LEU A 3 12.83 5.62 -3.40
C LEU A 3 11.37 5.23 -3.64
N ILE A 4 10.92 5.27 -4.89
CA ILE A 4 9.53 4.93 -5.27
C ILE A 4 9.16 3.51 -4.84
N ALA A 5 10.07 2.54 -4.98
CA ALA A 5 9.82 1.16 -4.54
C ALA A 5 9.61 1.05 -3.01
N LYS A 6 10.28 1.88 -2.20
CA LYS A 6 10.22 1.83 -0.73
C LYS A 6 9.11 2.71 -0.13
N LEU A 7 8.57 3.68 -0.88
CA LEU A 7 7.55 4.61 -0.39
C LEU A 7 6.31 3.91 0.19
N PRO A 8 5.69 2.90 -0.45
CA PRO A 8 4.51 2.23 0.10
C PRO A 8 4.75 1.56 1.44
N VAL A 9 5.94 0.96 1.62
CA VAL A 9 6.34 0.26 2.84
C VAL A 9 6.38 1.26 4.00
N VAL A 10 7.02 2.41 3.81
CA VAL A 10 7.12 3.46 4.84
C VAL A 10 5.74 4.05 5.14
N ALA A 11 4.99 4.43 4.10
CA ALA A 11 3.66 5.05 4.26
C ALA A 11 2.66 4.09 4.95
N ALA A 12 2.63 2.82 4.55
CA ALA A 12 1.78 1.83 5.17
C ALA A 12 2.19 1.54 6.62
N THR A 13 3.49 1.54 6.93
CA THR A 13 3.98 1.36 8.31
C THR A 13 3.47 2.48 9.20
N ILE A 14 3.54 3.73 8.75
CA ILE A 14 2.99 4.88 9.46
C ILE A 14 1.48 4.69 9.67
N TYR A 15 0.72 4.40 8.60
CA TYR A 15 -0.72 4.21 8.69
C TYR A 15 -1.12 3.11 9.68
N ARG A 16 -0.44 1.96 9.64
CA ARG A 16 -0.72 0.83 10.53
C ARG A 16 -0.41 1.14 11.99
N ASN A 17 0.71 1.80 12.25
CA ASN A 17 1.10 2.17 13.61
C ASN A 17 0.15 3.22 14.20
N THR A 18 -0.29 4.18 13.39
CA THR A 18 -1.15 5.27 13.86
C THR A 18 -2.62 4.87 13.97
N TYR A 19 -3.13 4.05 13.05
CA TYR A 19 -4.58 3.82 12.91
C TYR A 19 -5.02 2.35 13.00
N ARG A 20 -4.08 1.39 13.08
CA ARG A 20 -4.37 -0.05 13.09
C ARG A 20 -3.56 -0.81 14.15
N ASP A 21 -3.32 -0.17 15.30
CA ASP A 21 -2.66 -0.76 16.48
C ASP A 21 -1.29 -1.39 16.20
N GLY A 22 -0.58 -0.92 15.17
CA GLY A 22 0.73 -1.45 14.81
C GLY A 22 0.73 -2.88 14.30
N LYS A 23 -0.36 -3.36 13.68
CA LYS A 23 -0.51 -4.74 13.15
C LYS A 23 0.48 -5.17 12.04
N GLY A 24 1.57 -4.44 11.81
CA GLY A 24 2.52 -4.69 10.73
C GLY A 24 1.89 -4.51 9.34
N ILE A 25 2.73 -4.60 8.30
CA ILE A 25 2.33 -4.32 6.90
C ILE A 25 2.30 -5.56 6.00
N GLY A 26 2.65 -6.75 6.51
CA GLY A 26 2.73 -7.97 5.69
C GLY A 26 3.93 -7.97 4.72
N ALA A 27 3.90 -8.89 3.75
CA ALA A 27 4.95 -9.06 2.74
C ALA A 27 4.51 -8.51 1.37
N ILE A 28 5.48 -8.08 0.57
CA ILE A 28 5.27 -7.68 -0.82
C ILE A 28 5.08 -8.94 -1.68
N ASP A 29 4.15 -8.87 -2.62
CA ASP A 29 3.90 -9.89 -3.63
C ASP A 29 4.42 -9.40 -4.99
N ASP A 30 5.44 -10.07 -5.52
CA ASP A 30 6.09 -9.70 -6.78
C ASP A 30 5.19 -9.89 -8.02
N SER A 31 4.06 -10.60 -7.88
CA SER A 31 3.07 -10.75 -8.94
C SER A 31 2.06 -9.60 -9.01
N LYS A 32 2.01 -8.75 -7.98
CA LYS A 32 1.09 -7.61 -7.88
C LYS A 32 1.76 -6.31 -8.29
N ASP A 33 0.97 -5.41 -8.85
CA ASP A 33 1.43 -4.04 -9.10
C ASP A 33 1.64 -3.24 -7.80
N TRP A 34 2.26 -2.08 -7.96
CA TRP A 34 2.68 -1.21 -6.86
C TRP A 34 1.51 -0.74 -5.98
N SER A 35 0.39 -0.34 -6.61
CA SER A 35 -0.79 0.15 -5.90
C SER A 35 -1.51 -0.98 -5.17
N ALA A 36 -1.63 -2.15 -5.79
CA ALA A 36 -2.20 -3.34 -5.13
C ALA A 36 -1.41 -3.77 -3.90
N ASN A 37 -0.07 -3.83 -4.01
CA ASN A 37 0.79 -4.08 -2.86
C ASN A 37 0.59 -3.04 -1.75
N TYR A 38 0.48 -1.75 -2.12
CA TYR A 38 0.23 -0.69 -1.15
C TYR A 38 -1.11 -0.86 -0.42
N CYS A 39 -2.21 -1.14 -1.12
CA CYS A 39 -3.52 -1.39 -0.52
C CYS A 39 -3.51 -2.58 0.44
N THR A 40 -2.88 -3.70 0.05
CA THR A 40 -2.72 -4.86 0.94
C THR A 40 -1.92 -4.49 2.19
N MET A 41 -0.81 -3.74 2.04
CA MET A 41 -0.01 -3.29 3.19
C MET A 41 -0.80 -2.37 4.14
N LEU A 42 -1.68 -1.51 3.60
CA LEU A 42 -2.61 -0.70 4.39
C LEU A 42 -3.72 -1.52 5.08
N GLY A 43 -3.99 -2.73 4.59
CA GLY A 43 -4.98 -3.66 5.14
C GLY A 43 -6.34 -3.56 4.51
N PHE A 44 -6.38 -3.21 3.22
CA PHE A 44 -7.59 -3.19 2.43
C PHE A 44 -7.54 -4.33 1.41
N ASP A 45 -8.62 -5.11 1.40
CA ASP A 45 -8.79 -6.25 0.49
C ASP A 45 -9.89 -6.00 -0.55
N ASP A 46 -10.55 -4.84 -0.49
CA ASP A 46 -11.59 -4.43 -1.44
C ASP A 46 -10.96 -4.13 -2.82
N PRO A 47 -11.33 -4.86 -3.89
CA PRO A 47 -10.83 -4.61 -5.23
C PRO A 47 -11.14 -3.20 -5.74
N GLN A 48 -12.30 -2.63 -5.39
CA GLN A 48 -12.66 -1.27 -5.83
C GLN A 48 -11.80 -0.20 -5.19
N PHE A 49 -11.39 -0.40 -3.93
CA PHE A 49 -10.44 0.50 -3.27
C PHE A 49 -9.06 0.46 -3.95
N THR A 50 -8.67 -0.73 -4.44
CA THR A 50 -7.42 -0.87 -5.20
C THR A 50 -7.48 -0.13 -6.53
N GLU A 51 -8.60 -0.21 -7.26
CA GLU A 51 -8.81 0.59 -8.48
C GLU A 51 -8.78 2.09 -8.21
N LEU A 52 -9.44 2.53 -7.13
CA LEU A 52 -9.39 3.93 -6.70
C LEU A 52 -7.94 4.37 -6.42
N MET A 53 -7.16 3.54 -5.72
CA MET A 53 -5.77 3.85 -5.39
C MET A 53 -4.88 3.92 -6.65
N ARG A 54 -5.09 3.01 -7.61
CA ARG A 54 -4.41 3.04 -8.92
C ARG A 54 -4.68 4.36 -9.64
N LEU A 55 -5.95 4.79 -9.69
CA LEU A 55 -6.31 6.06 -10.31
C LEU A 55 -5.70 7.25 -9.55
N TYR A 56 -5.83 7.28 -8.23
CA TYR A 56 -5.36 8.39 -7.38
C TYR A 56 -3.86 8.65 -7.54
N LEU A 57 -3.04 7.59 -7.49
CA LEU A 57 -1.57 7.66 -7.60
C LEU A 57 -1.08 7.88 -9.03
N THR A 58 -1.97 7.80 -10.02
CA THR A 58 -1.65 8.12 -11.41
C THR A 58 -1.88 9.60 -11.70
N ILE A 59 -2.93 10.19 -11.13
CA ILE A 59 -3.32 11.57 -11.39
C ILE A 59 -2.70 12.59 -10.41
N HIS A 60 -1.95 12.12 -9.41
CA HIS A 60 -1.14 12.92 -8.47
C HIS A 60 0.26 12.33 -8.34
#